data_AF-A0A9W9DVK8-F1
#
_entry.id   AF-A0A9W9DVK8-F1
#
_cell.length_a   1.000
_cell.length_b   1.000
_cell.length_c   1.000
_cell.angle_alpha   90.00
_cell.angle_beta   90.00
_cell.angle_gamma   90.00
#
_symmetry.space_group_name_H-M   'P 1'
#
loop_
_entity.id
_entity.type
_entity.pdbx_description
1 polymer ?
#
loop_
_entity_poly.entity_id
_entity_poly.type
_entity_poly.pdbx_seq_one_letter_code
_entity_poly.pdbx_strand_id
1 'polypeptide(L)'
;MASVLVPVAYIIVVFGSLFIISFYYRKQTASRIPEPYFTSHPERNTYVTLLQKTDPPTPEVVLKSALVRRAIADVLRVMRIREDKPALQTLLQKGSVGDDLLNSLLAAEKEMEAEIIEVMNEANSFVDGWGPIIFPTANEMIANEKMRVVFEQTNLLLIFTRKKIWSEGPEHP
;
A
#
# COMPACT_ATOMS: atom_id res chain seq x y z
N MET A 1 6.96 -38.99 55.27
CA MET A 1 7.75 -38.92 54.02
C MET A 1 7.01 -38.01 53.07
N ALA A 2 7.53 -36.81 52.81
CA ALA A 2 6.86 -35.83 51.96
C ALA A 2 6.76 -36.41 50.53
N SER A 3 5.53 -36.61 50.06
CA SER A 3 5.25 -37.21 48.77
C SER A 3 5.67 -36.27 47.65
N VAL A 4 6.67 -36.67 46.86
CA VAL A 4 7.17 -35.98 45.64
C VAL A 4 6.06 -35.75 44.61
N LEU A 5 4.97 -36.52 44.71
CA LEU A 5 3.83 -36.44 43.80
C LEU A 5 3.07 -35.11 43.93
N VAL A 6 2.98 -34.53 45.13
CA VAL A 6 2.28 -33.26 45.37
C VAL A 6 2.95 -32.07 44.66
N PRO A 7 4.28 -31.82 44.82
CA PRO A 7 4.94 -30.73 44.10
C PRO A 7 4.98 -30.96 42.58
N VAL A 8 5.09 -32.21 42.11
CA VAL A 8 5.03 -32.52 40.67
C VAL A 8 3.64 -32.24 40.09
N ALA A 9 2.57 -32.65 40.78
CA ALA A 9 1.20 -32.36 40.37
C ALA A 9 0.92 -30.85 40.34
N TYR A 10 1.43 -30.09 41.30
CA TYR A 10 1.32 -28.62 41.33
C TYR A 10 1.95 -27.99 40.08
N ILE A 11 3.17 -28.40 39.72
CA ILE A 11 3.85 -27.91 38.51
C ILE A 11 3.03 -28.24 37.25
N ILE A 12 2.53 -29.47 37.12
CA ILE A 12 1.71 -29.87 35.96
C ILE A 12 0.45 -29.02 35.84
N VAL A 13 -0.24 -28.75 36.95
CA VAL A 13 -1.45 -27.91 36.95
C VAL A 13 -1.11 -26.46 36.58
N VAL A 14 -0.03 -25.90 37.12
CA VAL A 14 0.39 -24.52 36.81
C VAL A 14 0.83 -24.39 35.34
N PHE A 15 1.72 -25.25 34.85
CA PHE A 15 2.17 -25.19 33.46
C PHE A 15 1.07 -25.60 32.46
N GLY A 16 0.23 -26.56 32.82
CA GLY A 16 -0.91 -26.99 32.00
C GLY A 16 -1.94 -25.86 31.84
N SER A 17 -2.32 -25.22 32.94
CA SER A 17 -3.24 -24.06 32.89
C SER A 17 -2.63 -22.89 32.11
N LEU A 18 -1.35 -22.58 32.32
CA LEU A 18 -0.66 -21.52 31.59
C LEU A 18 -0.56 -21.83 30.09
N PHE A 19 -0.33 -23.09 29.71
CA PHE A 19 -0.31 -23.53 28.33
C PHE A 19 -1.67 -23.39 27.65
N ILE A 20 -2.75 -23.84 28.31
CA ILE A 20 -4.12 -23.73 27.76
C ILE A 20 -4.51 -22.27 27.57
N ILE A 21 -4.24 -21.42 28.57
CA ILE A 21 -4.50 -19.98 28.50
C ILE A 21 -3.66 -19.35 27.38
N SER A 22 -2.35 -19.58 27.34
CA SER A 22 -1.48 -19.03 26.29
C SER A 22 -1.93 -19.45 24.89
N PHE A 23 -2.30 -20.71 24.70
CA PHE A 23 -2.81 -21.22 23.42
C PHE A 23 -4.10 -20.54 23.00
N TYR A 24 -5.07 -20.40 23.92
CA TYR A 24 -6.34 -19.75 23.64
C TYR A 24 -6.18 -18.26 23.32
N TYR A 25 -5.40 -17.52 24.13
CA TYR A 25 -5.11 -16.10 23.90
C TYR A 25 -4.38 -15.89 22.57
N ARG A 26 -3.38 -16.71 22.25
CA ARG A 26 -2.65 -16.59 20.97
C ARG A 26 -3.56 -16.86 19.77
N LYS A 27 -4.48 -17.82 19.89
CA LYS A 27 -5.48 -18.12 18.87
C LYS A 27 -6.45 -16.95 18.69
N GLN A 28 -6.92 -16.34 19.77
CA GLN A 28 -7.86 -15.22 19.71
C GLN A 28 -7.20 -13.93 19.17
N THR A 29 -5.97 -13.62 19.60
CA THR A 29 -5.21 -12.48 19.08
C THR A 29 -4.88 -12.66 17.60
N ALA A 30 -4.53 -13.87 17.15
CA ALA A 30 -4.29 -14.15 15.73
C ALA A 30 -5.55 -14.07 14.86
N SER A 31 -6.74 -14.21 15.45
CA SER A 31 -8.02 -14.09 14.72
C SER A 31 -8.48 -12.65 14.52
N ARG A 32 -7.83 -11.67 15.17
CA ARG A 32 -8.07 -10.25 14.90
C ARG A 32 -7.36 -9.89 13.60
N ILE A 33 -8.12 -9.89 12.51
CA ILE A 33 -7.65 -9.38 11.22
C ILE A 33 -7.59 -7.85 11.36
N PRO A 34 -6.40 -7.22 11.35
CA PRO A 34 -6.33 -5.77 11.33
C PRO A 34 -7.03 -5.26 10.07
N GLU A 35 -7.71 -4.14 10.18
CA GLU A 35 -8.31 -3.51 9.00
C GLU A 35 -7.21 -3.21 7.97
N PRO A 36 -7.42 -3.49 6.67
CA PRO A 36 -6.45 -3.18 5.64
C PRO A 36 -6.11 -1.69 5.63
N TYR A 37 -4.82 -1.36 5.71
CA TYR A 37 -4.36 0.04 5.74
C TYR A 37 -4.67 0.77 4.43
N PHE A 38 -4.51 0.08 3.30
CA PHE A 38 -4.89 0.59 1.99
C PHE A 38 -6.24 0.04 1.55
N THR A 39 -6.96 0.84 0.78
CA THR A 39 -8.14 0.39 0.06
C THR A 39 -7.77 -0.64 -1.03
N SER A 40 -8.80 -1.30 -1.56
CA SER A 40 -8.66 -2.23 -2.70
C SER A 40 -7.78 -1.65 -3.81
N HIS A 41 -7.05 -2.52 -4.52
CA HIS A 41 -6.10 -2.16 -5.58
C HIS A 41 -6.77 -2.23 -6.97
N PRO A 42 -7.33 -1.13 -7.50
CA PRO A 42 -8.10 -1.17 -8.74
C PRO A 42 -7.22 -1.45 -9.97
N GLU A 43 -5.97 -0.98 -9.99
CA GLU A 43 -5.06 -1.20 -11.11
C GLU A 43 -4.66 -2.67 -11.21
N ARG A 44 -4.35 -3.31 -10.07
CA ARG A 44 -4.13 -4.76 -10.00
C ARG A 44 -5.36 -5.54 -10.42
N ASN A 45 -6.54 -5.19 -9.91
CA ASN A 45 -7.79 -5.87 -10.26
C ASN A 45 -8.09 -5.74 -11.76
N THR A 46 -7.84 -4.57 -12.35
CA THR A 46 -7.98 -4.32 -13.79
C THR A 46 -7.01 -5.20 -14.57
N TYR A 47 -5.74 -5.25 -14.18
CA TYR A 47 -4.72 -6.10 -14.80
C TYR A 47 -5.12 -7.58 -14.76
N VAL A 48 -5.51 -8.10 -13.60
CA VAL A 48 -5.93 -9.51 -13.43
C VAL A 48 -7.18 -9.80 -14.27
N THR A 49 -8.13 -8.87 -14.33
CA THR A 49 -9.32 -9.00 -15.17
C THR A 49 -8.95 -9.06 -16.65
N LEU A 50 -7.99 -8.23 -17.09
CA LEU A 50 -7.47 -8.25 -18.46
C LEU A 50 -6.74 -9.55 -18.79
N LEU A 51 -6.03 -10.14 -17.82
CA LEU A 51 -5.33 -11.41 -17.98
C LEU A 51 -6.31 -12.60 -18.10
N GLN A 52 -7.43 -12.54 -17.38
CA GLN A 52 -8.47 -13.58 -17.41
C GLN A 52 -9.36 -13.52 -18.66
N LYS A 53 -9.28 -12.44 -19.44
CA LYS A 53 -10.10 -12.26 -20.65
C LYS A 53 -9.60 -13.16 -21.79
N THR A 54 -10.42 -14.14 -22.16
CA THR A 54 -10.10 -15.15 -23.17
C THR A 54 -10.70 -14.85 -24.55
N ASP A 55 -11.80 -14.11 -24.64
CA ASP A 55 -12.46 -13.80 -25.92
C ASP A 55 -12.94 -12.32 -26.01
N PRO A 56 -12.36 -11.49 -26.90
CA PRO A 56 -11.08 -11.68 -27.59
C PRO A 56 -9.90 -11.61 -26.61
N PRO A 57 -8.77 -12.28 -26.89
CA PRO A 57 -7.59 -12.23 -26.03
C PRO A 57 -7.04 -10.79 -25.95
N THR A 58 -6.66 -10.37 -24.75
CA THR A 58 -6.11 -9.02 -24.53
C THR A 58 -4.77 -8.88 -25.26
N PRO A 59 -4.57 -7.84 -26.09
CA PRO A 59 -3.29 -7.59 -26.72
C PRO A 59 -2.18 -7.35 -25.69
N GLU A 60 -0.99 -7.88 -25.96
CA GLU A 60 0.16 -7.80 -25.06
C GLU A 60 0.55 -6.35 -24.72
N VAL A 61 0.42 -5.43 -25.68
CA VAL A 61 0.67 -3.98 -25.47
C VAL A 61 -0.24 -3.41 -24.39
N VAL A 62 -1.50 -3.83 -24.35
CA VAL A 62 -2.47 -3.41 -23.33
C VAL A 62 -2.09 -3.99 -21.97
N LEU A 63 -1.70 -5.27 -21.91
CA LEU A 63 -1.23 -5.90 -20.67
C LEU A 63 0.02 -5.21 -20.10
N LYS A 64 1.01 -4.91 -20.95
CA LYS A 64 2.22 -4.16 -20.55
C LYS A 64 1.86 -2.77 -20.01
N SER A 65 0.95 -2.05 -20.68
CA SER A 65 0.51 -0.73 -20.22
C SER A 65 -0.24 -0.80 -18.88
N ALA A 66 -1.07 -1.83 -18.68
CA ALA A 66 -1.78 -2.07 -17.43
C ALA A 66 -0.81 -2.43 -16.30
N LEU A 67 0.23 -3.22 -16.58
CA LEU A 67 1.27 -3.54 -15.60
C LEU A 67 2.06 -2.29 -15.18
N VAL A 68 2.37 -1.37 -16.10
CA VAL A 68 2.99 -0.09 -15.77
C VAL A 68 2.06 0.76 -14.88
N ARG A 69 0.76 0.77 -15.15
CA ARG A 69 -0.22 1.46 -14.29
C ARG A 69 -0.31 0.85 -12.89
N ARG A 70 -0.26 -0.49 -12.78
CA ARG A 70 -0.14 -1.20 -11.50
C ARG A 70 1.13 -0.76 -10.75
N ALA A 71 2.28 -0.78 -11.42
CA ALA A 71 3.55 -0.33 -10.83
C ALA A 71 3.52 1.14 -10.36
N ILE A 72 2.87 2.05 -11.11
CA ILE A 72 2.69 3.46 -10.69
C ILE A 72 1.90 3.54 -9.36
N ALA A 73 0.80 2.80 -9.24
CA ALA A 73 0.01 2.77 -8.01
C ALA A 73 0.82 2.20 -6.83
N ASP A 74 1.64 1.18 -7.06
CA ASP A 74 2.51 0.60 -6.04
C ASP A 74 3.58 1.59 -5.57
N VAL A 75 4.23 2.32 -6.48
CA VAL A 75 5.20 3.36 -6.11
C VAL A 75 4.55 4.45 -5.24
N LEU A 76 3.33 4.88 -5.60
CA LEU A 76 2.59 5.87 -4.80
C LEU A 76 2.27 5.34 -3.39
N ARG A 77 1.89 4.06 -3.28
CA ARG A 77 1.67 3.41 -1.97
C ARG A 77 2.96 3.32 -1.17
N VAL A 78 4.08 2.93 -1.78
CA VAL A 78 5.40 2.88 -1.12
C VAL A 78 5.82 4.26 -0.61
N MET A 79 5.68 5.31 -1.42
CA MET A 79 5.96 6.68 -0.97
C MET A 79 5.12 7.04 0.24
N ARG A 80 3.83 6.72 0.21
CA ARG A 80 2.91 6.97 1.32
C ARG A 80 3.29 6.20 2.60
N ILE A 81 3.63 4.91 2.51
CA ILE A 81 4.11 4.13 3.67
C ILE A 81 5.35 4.79 4.28
N ARG A 82 6.29 5.24 3.44
CA ARG A 82 7.54 5.87 3.88
C ARG A 82 7.32 7.20 4.61
N GLU A 83 6.30 7.96 4.21
CA GLU A 83 5.90 9.21 4.87
C GLU A 83 5.09 8.95 6.15
N ASP A 84 4.14 8.01 6.10
CA ASP A 84 3.20 7.73 7.18
C ASP A 84 3.87 7.00 8.37
N LYS A 85 4.82 6.09 8.11
CA LYS A 85 5.50 5.29 9.15
C LYS A 85 6.14 6.13 10.27
N PRO A 86 7.04 7.11 10.00
CA PRO A 86 7.63 7.94 11.05
C PRO A 86 6.60 8.86 11.72
N ALA A 87 5.60 9.34 10.98
CA ALA A 87 4.52 10.17 11.52
C ALA A 87 3.67 9.38 12.53
N LEU A 88 3.27 8.16 12.19
CA LEU A 88 2.51 7.27 13.06
C LEU A 88 3.31 6.84 14.30
N GLN A 89 4.60 6.54 14.16
CA GLN A 89 5.46 6.24 15.31
C GLN A 89 5.49 7.40 16.31
N THR A 90 5.56 8.63 15.82
CA THR A 90 5.52 9.84 16.66
C THR A 90 4.17 10.00 17.37
N LEU A 91 3.06 9.73 16.68
CA LEU A 91 1.72 9.80 17.26
C LEU A 91 1.45 8.68 18.28
N LEU A 92 2.00 7.49 18.04
CA LEU A 92 1.90 6.36 18.96
C LEU A 92 2.64 6.64 20.28
N GLN A 93 3.85 7.20 20.21
CA GLN A 93 4.60 7.61 21.41
C GLN A 93 3.86 8.65 22.26
N LYS A 94 3.03 9.49 21.61
CA LYS A 94 2.16 10.47 22.28
C LYS A 94 0.85 9.88 22.80
N GLY A 95 0.57 8.60 22.53
CA GLY A 95 -0.68 7.93 22.90
C GLY A 95 -1.92 8.43 22.15
N SER A 96 -1.74 9.14 21.02
CA SER A 96 -2.85 9.71 20.24
C SER A 96 -3.49 8.71 19.27
N VAL A 97 -2.81 7.59 19.00
CA VAL A 97 -3.19 6.55 18.04
C VAL A 97 -2.90 5.18 18.68
N GLY A 98 -3.72 4.17 18.37
CA GLY A 98 -3.53 2.80 18.89
C GLY A 98 -2.50 1.99 18.09
N ASP A 99 -1.96 0.95 18.72
CA ASP A 99 -1.00 0.02 18.11
C ASP A 99 -1.55 -0.71 16.87
N ASP A 100 -2.87 -0.93 16.82
CA ASP A 100 -3.53 -1.62 15.71
C ASP A 100 -3.30 -0.92 14.36
N LEU A 101 -3.27 0.43 14.34
CA LEU A 101 -3.01 1.18 13.11
C LEU A 101 -1.56 1.00 12.65
N LEU A 102 -0.59 1.05 13.56
CA LEU A 102 0.81 0.81 13.22
C LEU A 102 1.01 -0.62 12.72
N ASN A 103 0.38 -1.60 13.36
CA ASN A 103 0.41 -3.00 12.93
C ASN A 103 -0.19 -3.18 11.53
N SER A 104 -1.30 -2.50 11.22
CA SER A 104 -1.90 -2.51 9.87
C SER A 104 -0.97 -1.92 8.82
N LEU A 105 -0.25 -0.83 9.14
CA LEU A 105 0.74 -0.22 8.24
C LEU A 105 1.92 -1.17 8.00
N LEU A 106 2.44 -1.83 9.05
CA LEU A 106 3.52 -2.81 8.92
C LEU A 106 3.08 -4.05 8.11
N ALA A 107 1.82 -4.48 8.26
CA ALA A 107 1.26 -5.54 7.44
C ALA A 107 1.19 -5.13 5.96
N ALA A 108 0.73 -3.90 5.69
CA ALA A 108 0.67 -3.34 4.34
C ALA A 108 2.06 -3.13 3.72
N GLU A 109 3.08 -2.78 4.52
CA GLU A 109 4.48 -2.70 4.07
C GLU A 109 4.96 -4.07 3.57
N LYS A 110 4.71 -5.14 4.34
CA LYS A 110 5.07 -6.50 3.93
C LYS A 110 4.29 -6.99 2.71
N GLU A 111 3.00 -6.66 2.62
CA GLU A 111 2.18 -6.98 1.44
C GLU A 111 2.72 -6.26 0.19
N MET A 112 3.12 -4.99 0.34
CA MET A 112 3.73 -4.20 -0.72
C MET A 112 5.09 -4.76 -1.16
N GLU A 113 5.93 -5.24 -0.24
CA GLU A 113 7.19 -5.90 -0.59
C GLU A 113 6.97 -7.15 -1.46
N ALA A 114 5.95 -7.95 -1.14
CA ALA A 114 5.57 -9.11 -1.94
C ALA A 114 5.02 -8.70 -3.32
N GLU A 115 4.16 -7.69 -3.36
CA GLU A 115 3.59 -7.14 -4.60
C GLU A 115 4.68 -6.61 -5.54
N ILE A 116 5.68 -5.90 -5.01
CA ILE A 116 6.83 -5.42 -5.80
C ILE A 116 7.56 -6.58 -6.48
N ILE A 117 7.84 -7.64 -5.73
CA ILE A 117 8.54 -8.82 -6.27
C ILE A 117 7.68 -9.50 -7.35
N GLU A 118 6.37 -9.61 -7.13
CA GLU A 118 5.42 -10.16 -8.11
C GLU A 118 5.45 -9.36 -9.41
N VAL A 119 5.33 -8.02 -9.34
CA VAL A 119 5.37 -7.14 -10.51
C VAL A 119 6.71 -7.19 -11.24
N MET A 120 7.84 -7.28 -10.52
CA MET A 120 9.16 -7.45 -11.14
C MET A 120 9.26 -8.77 -11.92
N ASN A 121 8.77 -9.85 -11.34
CA ASN A 121 8.79 -11.17 -11.99
C ASN A 121 7.86 -11.20 -13.20
N GLU A 122 6.68 -10.59 -13.09
CA GLU A 122 5.71 -10.47 -14.17
C GLU A 122 6.26 -9.61 -15.32
N ALA A 123 6.91 -8.48 -15.02
CA ALA A 123 7.59 -7.67 -16.02
C ALA A 123 8.69 -8.48 -16.74
N ASN A 124 9.53 -9.21 -15.99
CA ASN A 124 10.54 -10.09 -16.60
C ASN A 124 9.93 -11.19 -17.47
N SER A 125 8.72 -11.68 -17.15
CA SER A 125 8.02 -12.67 -17.98
C SER A 125 7.57 -12.12 -19.34
N PHE A 126 7.32 -10.81 -19.43
CA PHE A 126 6.98 -10.15 -20.70
C PHE A 126 8.21 -9.77 -21.51
N VAL A 127 9.26 -9.26 -20.86
CA VAL A 127 10.51 -8.83 -21.50
C VAL A 127 11.65 -9.07 -20.53
N ASP A 128 12.64 -9.86 -20.93
CA ASP A 128 13.83 -10.13 -20.13
C ASP A 128 14.54 -8.83 -19.71
N GLY A 129 14.80 -8.68 -18.42
CA GLY A 129 15.46 -7.50 -17.86
C GLY A 129 14.54 -6.29 -17.64
N TRP A 130 13.23 -6.42 -17.86
CA TRP A 130 12.27 -5.33 -17.61
C TRP A 130 11.96 -5.11 -16.13
N GLY A 131 12.01 -6.16 -15.30
CA GLY A 131 11.70 -6.08 -13.87
C GLY A 131 12.49 -5.02 -13.10
N PRO A 132 13.82 -4.93 -13.22
CA PRO A 132 14.61 -3.90 -12.54
C PRO A 132 14.30 -2.45 -12.96
N ILE A 133 13.76 -2.23 -14.17
CA ILE A 133 13.58 -0.89 -14.74
C ILE A 133 12.13 -0.39 -14.68
N ILE A 134 11.15 -1.26 -14.44
CA ILE A 134 9.72 -0.90 -14.43
C ILE A 134 9.40 0.12 -13.33
N PHE A 135 9.91 -0.08 -12.11
CA PHE A 135 9.66 0.82 -10.98
C PHE A 135 10.37 2.18 -11.11
N PRO A 136 11.65 2.26 -11.50
CA PRO A 136 12.27 3.54 -11.87
C PRO A 136 11.47 4.30 -12.93
N THR A 137 11.01 3.60 -13.97
CA THR A 137 10.20 4.21 -15.05
C THR A 137 8.86 4.70 -14.52
N ALA A 138 8.18 3.92 -13.69
CA ALA A 138 6.93 4.33 -13.04
C ALA A 138 7.11 5.58 -12.16
N ASN A 139 8.23 5.68 -11.44
CA ASN A 139 8.56 6.87 -10.64
C ASN A 139 8.72 8.13 -11.51
N GLU A 140 9.42 8.02 -12.65
CA GLU A 140 9.54 9.13 -13.61
C GLU A 140 8.18 9.52 -14.22
N MET A 141 7.31 8.55 -14.50
CA MET A 141 5.95 8.82 -14.98
C MET A 141 5.12 9.60 -13.96
N ILE A 142 5.21 9.26 -12.66
CA ILE A 142 4.55 10.01 -11.58
C ILE A 142 5.06 11.45 -11.53
N ALA A 143 6.39 11.64 -11.60
CA ALA A 143 7.00 12.96 -11.59
C ALA A 143 6.53 13.81 -12.79
N ASN A 144 6.47 13.21 -13.98
CA ASN A 144 5.98 13.85 -15.19
C ASN A 144 4.49 14.23 -15.06
N GLU A 145 3.64 13.31 -14.60
CA GLU A 145 2.20 13.55 -14.43
C GLU A 145 1.95 14.68 -13.42
N LYS A 146 2.67 14.69 -12.29
CA LYS A 146 2.60 15.78 -11.30
C LYS A 146 3.01 17.13 -11.91
N MET A 147 4.10 17.17 -12.67
CA MET A 147 4.55 18.40 -13.34
C MET A 147 3.52 18.91 -14.35
N ARG A 148 2.95 18.00 -15.14
CA ARG A 148 1.92 18.32 -16.13
C ARG A 148 0.66 18.89 -15.47
N VAL A 149 0.17 18.28 -14.38
CA VAL A 149 -1.01 18.76 -13.64
C VAL A 149 -0.79 20.18 -13.11
N VAL A 150 0.38 20.45 -12.51
CA VAL A 150 0.71 21.79 -12.00
C VAL A 150 0.76 22.82 -13.13
N PHE A 151 1.33 22.44 -14.28
CA PHE A 151 1.40 23.31 -15.45
C PHE A 151 0.00 23.64 -16.00
N GLU A 152 -0.87 22.64 -16.17
CA GLU A 152 -2.24 22.82 -16.65
C GLU A 152 -3.07 23.69 -15.69
N GLN A 153 -2.98 23.45 -14.38
CA GLN A 153 -3.66 24.26 -13.35
C GLN A 153 -3.20 25.72 -13.38
N THR A 154 -1.90 25.94 -13.47
CA THR A 154 -1.32 27.29 -13.53
C THR A 154 -1.79 28.03 -14.78
N ASN A 155 -1.79 27.35 -15.94
CA ASN A 155 -2.23 27.96 -17.19
C ASN A 155 -3.72 28.35 -17.15
N LEU A 156 -4.59 27.48 -16.62
CA LEU A 156 -6.01 27.78 -16.45
C LEU A 156 -6.24 28.95 -15.50
N LEU A 157 -5.50 29.00 -14.39
CA LEU A 157 -5.56 30.11 -13.43
C LEU A 157 -5.16 31.42 -14.09
N LEU A 158 -4.09 31.43 -14.90
CA LEU A 158 -3.65 32.61 -15.63
C LEU A 158 -4.70 33.08 -16.65
N ILE A 159 -5.33 32.18 -17.38
CA ILE A 159 -6.38 32.53 -18.35
C ILE A 159 -7.60 33.13 -17.63
N PHE A 160 -8.05 32.51 -16.54
CA PHE A 160 -9.18 33.00 -15.76
C PHE A 160 -8.88 34.36 -15.13
N THR A 161 -7.71 34.49 -14.50
CA THR A 161 -7.26 35.73 -13.86
C THR A 161 -7.13 36.85 -14.89
N ARG A 162 -6.52 36.55 -16.04
CA ARG A 162 -6.43 37.48 -17.17
C ARG A 162 -7.83 37.91 -17.61
N LYS A 163 -8.74 36.98 -17.89
CA LYS A 163 -10.12 37.29 -18.32
C LYS A 163 -10.85 38.17 -17.31
N LYS A 164 -10.72 37.87 -16.02
CA LYS A 164 -11.30 38.66 -14.92
C LYS A 164 -10.74 40.09 -14.88
N ILE A 165 -9.41 40.24 -15.00
CA ILE A 165 -8.76 41.56 -15.05
C ILE A 165 -9.24 42.37 -16.26
N TRP A 166 -9.41 41.75 -17.43
CA TRP A 166 -9.95 42.43 -18.61
C TRP A 166 -11.43 42.81 -18.48
N SER A 167 -12.22 42.07 -17.71
CA SER A 167 -13.64 42.39 -17.48
C SER A 167 -13.87 43.40 -16.36
N GLU A 168 -12.95 43.50 -15.40
CA GLU A 168 -13.03 44.43 -14.25
C GLU A 168 -12.12 45.66 -14.41
N GLY A 169 -11.34 45.72 -15.49
CA GLY A 169 -10.49 46.86 -15.81
C GLY A 169 -11.32 48.10 -16.19
N PRO A 170 -10.86 49.32 -15.85
CA PRO A 170 -11.59 50.54 -16.17
C PRO A 170 -11.81 50.63 -17.69
N GLU A 171 -13.06 50.84 -18.11
CA GLU A 171 -13.37 51.20 -19.50
C GLU A 171 -12.51 52.41 -19.85
N HIS A 172 -11.55 52.23 -20.76
CA HIS A 172 -10.73 53.32 -21.24
C HIS A 172 -11.63 54.36 -21.93
N PRO A 173 -11.54 55.65 -21.56
CA PRO A 173 -12.32 56.72 -22.19
C PRO A 173 -11.97 56.92 -23.68
#